data_AF-A0A3N5G7U3-F1
#
_entry.id   AF-A0A3N5G7U3-F1
#
_cell.length_a   1.000
_cell.length_b   1.000
_cell.length_c   1.000
_cell.angle_alpha   90.00
_cell.angle_beta   90.00
_cell.angle_gamma   90.00
#
_symmetry.space_group_name_H-M   'P 1'
#
loop_
_entity.id
_entity.type
_entity.pdbx_description
1 polymer ?
#
loop_
_entity_poly.entity_id
_entity_poly.type
_entity_poly.pdbx_seq_one_letter_code
_entity_poly.pdbx_strand_id
1 'polypeptide(L)'
;MKRLMLAFLMLPMAAAAAPGPSEGIKVTTDRTVDTGSLDSIVQDVVRLSGAKTNDEKAIAIHTWLHHAIFHNAYPVEKSPQSVGPLKAIRVYGWGLCGGQHTVLKALFETAGWKVRYRGWDGHTTIEVFYDDRWHYFDVFLKCYFWTKDRKTIAGQDDINADPSIVMDAEKEGRVPPTHYLCCGDDAKGIVDGCKTSKPLPISKHEDGWASVTGRDRGYNAQLMLPPGATLKLEWKGDAGQIAVNGQGRHTCGNKDFRSDMALGPVLEHYGPRNHS
;
A
#
# COMPACT_ATOMS: atom_id res chain seq x y z
N MET A 1 62.11 -64.51 -3.39
CA MET A 1 61.83 -63.25 -2.67
C MET A 1 60.68 -62.54 -3.36
N LYS A 2 59.45 -62.63 -2.81
CA LYS A 2 58.25 -61.99 -3.37
C LYS A 2 58.16 -60.56 -2.81
N ARG A 3 58.17 -59.56 -3.70
CA ARG A 3 58.01 -58.14 -3.34
C ARG A 3 56.55 -57.87 -3.00
N LEU A 4 56.31 -57.37 -1.79
CA LEU A 4 55.00 -56.91 -1.33
C LEU A 4 54.83 -55.45 -1.76
N MET A 5 53.94 -55.17 -2.72
CA MET A 5 53.54 -53.79 -3.05
C MET A 5 52.46 -53.35 -2.05
N LEU A 6 52.78 -52.35 -1.24
CA LEU A 6 51.84 -51.68 -0.35
C LEU A 6 51.03 -50.69 -1.20
N ALA A 7 49.74 -50.96 -1.40
CA ALA A 7 48.82 -50.03 -2.03
C ALA A 7 48.33 -49.03 -0.97
N PHE A 8 48.70 -47.77 -1.11
CA PHE A 8 48.11 -46.67 -0.34
C PHE A 8 46.68 -46.43 -0.84
N LEU A 9 45.68 -46.85 -0.08
CA LEU A 9 44.31 -46.37 -0.26
C LEU A 9 44.26 -44.90 0.19
N MET A 10 44.20 -43.98 -0.77
CA MET A 10 43.73 -42.62 -0.48
C MET A 10 42.22 -42.68 -0.26
N LEU A 11 41.78 -42.54 1.00
CA LEU A 11 40.38 -42.22 1.28
C LEU A 11 40.09 -40.82 0.75
N PRO A 12 39.02 -40.62 -0.05
CA PRO A 12 38.59 -39.28 -0.41
C PRO A 12 38.09 -38.58 0.87
N MET A 13 38.75 -37.48 1.25
CA MET A 13 38.17 -36.54 2.19
C MET A 13 36.89 -36.00 1.55
N ALA A 14 35.73 -36.40 2.07
CA ALA A 14 34.48 -35.76 1.74
C ALA A 14 34.59 -34.29 2.16
N ALA A 15 34.72 -33.39 1.18
CA ALA A 15 34.63 -31.96 1.43
C ALA A 15 33.24 -31.71 2.03
N ALA A 16 33.20 -31.33 3.30
CA ALA A 16 31.97 -30.89 3.93
C ALA A 16 31.44 -29.71 3.12
N ALA A 17 30.28 -29.88 2.49
CA ALA A 17 29.63 -28.81 1.77
C ALA A 17 29.43 -27.63 2.74
N ALA A 18 29.95 -26.46 2.37
CA ALA A 18 29.69 -25.25 3.14
C ALA A 18 28.15 -25.07 3.24
N PRO A 19 27.61 -24.74 4.42
CA PRO A 19 26.17 -24.53 4.56
C PRO A 19 25.74 -23.41 3.59
N GLY A 20 24.72 -23.69 2.79
CA GLY A 20 24.12 -22.71 1.87
C GLY A 20 23.47 -21.54 2.62
N PRO A 21 23.13 -20.45 1.91
CA PRO A 21 22.37 -19.34 2.50
C PRO A 21 21.04 -19.85 3.07
N SER A 22 20.59 -19.23 4.17
CA SER A 22 19.23 -19.44 4.67
C SER A 22 18.31 -18.43 3.98
N GLU A 23 17.31 -18.94 3.26
CA GLU A 23 16.37 -18.15 2.47
C GLU A 23 14.94 -18.39 2.96
N GLY A 24 14.04 -17.45 2.67
CA GLY A 24 12.61 -17.59 2.99
C GLY A 24 12.28 -17.51 4.48
N ILE A 25 13.20 -17.03 5.32
CA ILE A 25 12.93 -16.78 6.75
C ILE A 25 11.87 -15.68 6.84
N LYS A 26 10.75 -16.03 7.47
CA LYS A 26 9.62 -15.13 7.68
C LYS A 26 9.27 -15.08 9.15
N VAL A 27 9.29 -13.87 9.70
CA VAL A 27 8.73 -13.59 11.03
C VAL A 27 7.36 -12.98 10.81
N THR A 28 6.32 -13.65 11.30
CA THR A 28 4.93 -13.19 11.19
C THR A 28 4.21 -13.37 12.52
N THR A 29 3.03 -12.77 12.65
CA THR A 29 2.13 -12.94 13.79
C THR A 29 0.71 -13.19 13.28
N ASP A 30 -0.15 -13.77 14.11
CA ASP A 30 -1.58 -13.94 13.81
C ASP A 30 -2.39 -12.63 13.93
N ARG A 31 -1.76 -11.56 14.44
CA ARG A 31 -2.36 -10.25 14.77
C ARG A 31 -1.97 -9.12 13.85
N THR A 32 -1.05 -9.35 12.91
CA THR A 32 -0.56 -8.33 11.97
C THR A 32 -0.80 -8.79 10.54
N VAL A 33 -0.98 -7.83 9.62
CA VAL A 33 -1.12 -8.15 8.20
C VAL A 33 0.21 -8.63 7.64
N ASP A 34 0.20 -9.81 7.04
CA ASP A 34 1.30 -10.36 6.29
C ASP A 34 1.47 -9.63 4.95
N THR A 35 2.51 -8.79 4.85
CA THR A 35 2.88 -8.08 3.61
C THR A 35 3.81 -8.90 2.71
N GLY A 36 3.79 -10.23 2.80
CA GLY A 36 4.58 -11.15 1.97
C GLY A 36 4.22 -11.13 0.48
N SER A 37 2.93 -10.95 0.17
CA SER A 37 2.38 -10.83 -1.18
C SER A 37 1.12 -9.96 -1.15
N LEU A 38 0.61 -9.57 -2.33
CA LEU A 38 -0.70 -8.91 -2.41
C LEU A 38 -1.82 -9.83 -1.90
N ASP A 39 -1.74 -11.13 -2.19
CA ASP A 39 -2.72 -12.12 -1.73
C ASP A 39 -2.76 -12.22 -0.21
N SER A 40 -1.59 -12.30 0.45
CA SER A 40 -1.53 -12.38 1.91
C SER A 40 -2.06 -11.11 2.57
N ILE A 41 -1.80 -9.95 1.96
CA ILE A 41 -2.35 -8.66 2.43
C ILE A 41 -3.87 -8.69 2.37
N VAL A 42 -4.46 -9.00 1.21
CA VAL A 42 -5.92 -9.01 1.06
C VAL A 42 -6.56 -10.02 2.01
N GLN A 43 -6.00 -11.23 2.11
CA GLN A 43 -6.50 -12.28 3.00
C GLN A 43 -6.48 -11.85 4.47
N ASP A 44 -5.34 -11.32 4.95
CA ASP A 44 -5.21 -10.93 6.34
C ASP A 44 -6.01 -9.68 6.68
N VAL A 45 -6.07 -8.68 5.81
CA VAL A 45 -6.89 -7.48 6.04
C VAL A 45 -8.36 -7.84 6.18
N VAL A 46 -8.89 -8.70 5.30
CA VAL A 46 -10.28 -9.16 5.38
C VAL A 46 -10.51 -10.02 6.62
N ARG A 47 -9.58 -10.92 6.95
CA ARG A 47 -9.67 -11.78 8.14
C ARG A 47 -9.66 -10.97 9.43
N LEU A 48 -8.70 -10.05 9.59
CA LEU A 48 -8.46 -9.27 10.81
C LEU A 48 -9.55 -8.21 11.04
N SER A 49 -10.09 -7.62 9.98
CA SER A 49 -11.24 -6.69 10.08
C SER A 49 -12.55 -7.41 10.40
N GLY A 50 -12.64 -8.72 10.13
CA GLY A 50 -13.87 -9.49 10.26
C GLY A 50 -14.90 -9.23 9.14
N ALA A 51 -14.54 -8.46 8.12
CA ALA A 51 -15.42 -8.05 7.02
C ALA A 51 -16.14 -9.22 6.33
N LYS A 52 -17.44 -9.04 6.07
CA LYS A 52 -18.32 -10.03 5.46
C LYS A 52 -18.85 -9.58 4.10
N THR A 53 -19.28 -8.32 4.00
CA THR A 53 -19.82 -7.73 2.75
C THR A 53 -18.71 -7.21 1.84
N ASN A 54 -19.03 -6.93 0.57
CA ASN A 54 -18.04 -6.33 -0.34
C ASN A 54 -17.70 -4.90 0.06
N ASP A 55 -18.68 -4.10 0.51
CA ASP A 55 -18.44 -2.77 1.09
C ASP A 55 -17.45 -2.85 2.28
N GLU A 56 -17.70 -3.76 3.24
CA GLU A 56 -16.82 -3.93 4.41
C GLU A 56 -15.40 -4.35 4.02
N LYS A 57 -15.26 -5.27 3.06
CA LYS A 57 -13.96 -5.73 2.56
C LYS A 57 -13.22 -4.61 1.84
N ALA A 58 -13.91 -3.85 0.99
CA ALA A 58 -13.33 -2.74 0.24
C ALA A 58 -12.86 -1.62 1.18
N ILE A 59 -13.68 -1.28 2.18
CA ILE A 59 -13.34 -0.33 3.24
C ILE A 59 -12.14 -0.82 4.04
N ALA A 60 -12.09 -2.10 4.43
CA ALA A 60 -10.97 -2.65 5.19
C ALA A 60 -9.65 -2.54 4.41
N ILE A 61 -9.65 -2.87 3.12
CA ILE A 61 -8.48 -2.76 2.23
C ILE A 61 -8.07 -1.29 2.06
N HIS A 62 -9.02 -0.39 1.80
CA HIS A 62 -8.77 1.04 1.68
C HIS A 62 -8.17 1.63 2.97
N THR A 63 -8.79 1.34 4.12
CA THR A 63 -8.36 1.85 5.43
C THR A 63 -6.99 1.30 5.81
N TRP A 64 -6.73 0.00 5.56
CA TRP A 64 -5.41 -0.57 5.80
C TRP A 64 -4.34 0.09 4.95
N LEU A 65 -4.59 0.26 3.64
CA LEU A 65 -3.62 0.90 2.76
C LEU A 65 -3.40 2.36 3.17
N HIS A 66 -4.44 3.09 3.54
CA HIS A 66 -4.33 4.44 4.06
C HIS A 66 -3.34 4.50 5.24
N HIS A 67 -3.39 3.55 6.17
CA HIS A 67 -2.46 3.50 7.31
C HIS A 67 -1.05 3.03 6.92
N ALA A 68 -0.94 2.24 5.84
CA ALA A 68 0.34 1.71 5.35
C ALA A 68 1.06 2.65 4.37
N ILE A 69 0.38 3.67 3.83
CA ILE A 69 0.94 4.57 2.82
C ILE A 69 0.73 6.05 3.11
N PHE A 70 1.85 6.74 3.00
CA PHE A 70 2.09 8.16 3.02
C PHE A 70 1.76 9.04 1.82
N HIS A 71 1.29 10.27 1.99
CA HIS A 71 1.40 11.29 0.94
C HIS A 71 2.82 11.86 0.83
N ASN A 72 3.50 11.60 -0.29
CA ASN A 72 4.74 12.26 -0.70
C ASN A 72 4.89 12.23 -2.24
N ALA A 73 6.11 12.39 -2.76
CA ALA A 73 6.43 12.23 -4.17
C ALA A 73 6.19 10.81 -4.71
N TYR A 74 6.18 10.65 -6.04
CA TYR A 74 6.17 9.33 -6.66
C TYR A 74 7.45 8.55 -6.32
N PRO A 75 7.37 7.30 -5.81
CA PRO A 75 8.55 6.47 -5.60
C PRO A 75 9.10 6.02 -6.95
N VAL A 76 10.41 6.18 -7.15
CA VAL A 76 11.08 5.83 -8.40
C VAL A 76 12.48 5.33 -8.12
N GLU A 77 12.90 4.27 -8.81
CA GLU A 77 14.26 3.74 -8.77
C GLU A 77 15.05 4.16 -10.00
N LYS A 78 16.37 4.30 -9.89
CA LYS A 78 17.23 4.64 -11.05
C LYS A 78 17.07 3.64 -12.21
N SER A 79 16.87 2.38 -11.89
CA SER A 79 16.47 1.30 -12.80
C SER A 79 15.59 0.34 -11.99
N PRO A 80 14.37 -0.02 -12.44
CA PRO A 80 13.82 0.15 -13.78
C PRO A 80 12.99 1.44 -13.99
N GLN A 81 13.24 2.53 -13.24
CA GLN A 81 12.39 3.74 -13.26
C GLN A 81 10.94 3.49 -12.85
N SER A 82 10.70 2.41 -12.10
CA SER A 82 9.39 2.09 -11.58
C SER A 82 9.47 1.27 -10.30
N VAL A 83 8.37 1.25 -9.56
CA VAL A 83 8.18 0.51 -8.31
C VAL A 83 6.84 -0.22 -8.38
N GLY A 84 6.83 -1.50 -7.99
CA GLY A 84 5.59 -2.28 -7.88
C GLY A 84 4.84 -2.03 -6.58
N PRO A 85 3.58 -2.47 -6.47
CA PRO A 85 2.74 -2.21 -5.31
C PRO A 85 3.28 -2.82 -4.02
N LEU A 86 3.84 -4.04 -4.06
CA LEU A 86 4.41 -4.68 -2.87
C LEU A 86 5.66 -3.95 -2.38
N LYS A 87 6.53 -3.54 -3.32
CA LYS A 87 7.71 -2.74 -2.99
C LYS A 87 7.34 -1.34 -2.48
N ALA A 88 6.30 -0.73 -3.04
CA ALA A 88 5.74 0.53 -2.56
C ALA A 88 5.26 0.42 -1.10
N ILE A 89 4.61 -0.68 -0.73
CA ILE A 89 4.17 -0.93 0.65
C ILE A 89 5.34 -1.21 1.59
N ARG A 90 6.29 -2.08 1.19
CA ARG A 90 7.29 -2.62 2.11
C ARG A 90 8.56 -1.80 2.27
N VAL A 91 8.96 -1.09 1.22
CA VAL A 91 10.26 -0.41 1.16
C VAL A 91 10.07 1.10 1.29
N TYR A 92 9.09 1.63 0.56
CA TYR A 92 8.86 3.07 0.51
C TYR A 92 7.87 3.49 1.59
N GLY A 93 6.65 2.94 1.59
CA GLY A 93 5.58 3.40 2.47
C GLY A 93 5.01 4.76 2.06
N TRP A 94 5.24 5.23 0.83
CA TRP A 94 4.69 6.50 0.32
C TRP A 94 4.34 6.49 -1.16
N GLY A 95 3.53 7.48 -1.56
CA GLY A 95 3.26 7.80 -2.95
C GLY A 95 2.47 9.10 -3.12
N LEU A 96 2.30 9.53 -4.38
CA LEU A 96 1.37 10.59 -4.76
C LEU A 96 0.02 9.97 -5.21
N CYS A 97 -1.02 10.79 -5.40
CA CYS A 97 -2.39 10.37 -5.71
C CYS A 97 -2.46 9.18 -6.69
N GLY A 98 -1.92 9.30 -7.92
CA GLY A 98 -1.97 8.21 -8.89
C GLY A 98 -1.22 6.95 -8.46
N GLY A 99 -0.10 7.11 -7.73
CA GLY A 99 0.71 5.99 -7.24
C GLY A 99 -0.01 5.21 -6.14
N GLN A 100 -0.56 5.91 -5.15
CA GLN A 100 -1.34 5.27 -4.07
C GLN A 100 -2.58 4.56 -4.63
N HIS A 101 -3.28 5.19 -5.57
CA HIS A 101 -4.41 4.58 -6.25
C HIS A 101 -4.03 3.36 -7.10
N THR A 102 -2.83 3.36 -7.70
CA THR A 102 -2.30 2.17 -8.38
C THR A 102 -2.09 1.01 -7.41
N VAL A 103 -1.59 1.29 -6.19
CA VAL A 103 -1.45 0.27 -5.14
C VAL A 103 -2.83 -0.23 -4.69
N LEU A 104 -3.79 0.67 -4.42
CA LEU A 104 -5.14 0.28 -4.04
C LEU A 104 -5.82 -0.58 -5.12
N LYS A 105 -5.69 -0.15 -6.38
CA LYS A 105 -6.16 -0.88 -7.56
C LYS A 105 -5.55 -2.29 -7.62
N ALA A 106 -4.26 -2.44 -7.34
CA ALA A 106 -3.63 -3.76 -7.30
C ALA A 106 -4.21 -4.67 -6.20
N LEU A 107 -4.51 -4.11 -5.02
CA LEU A 107 -5.15 -4.85 -3.92
C LEU A 107 -6.59 -5.26 -4.26
N PHE A 108 -7.40 -4.35 -4.82
CA PHE A 108 -8.77 -4.65 -5.23
C PHE A 108 -8.84 -5.68 -6.37
N GLU A 109 -7.94 -5.59 -7.35
CA GLU A 109 -7.82 -6.62 -8.39
C GLU A 109 -7.40 -7.98 -7.80
N THR A 110 -6.53 -7.98 -6.79
CA THR A 110 -6.13 -9.21 -6.08
C THR A 110 -7.29 -9.78 -5.25
N ALA A 111 -8.18 -8.94 -4.75
CA ALA A 111 -9.44 -9.36 -4.12
C ALA A 111 -10.48 -9.89 -5.14
N GLY A 112 -10.18 -9.87 -6.44
CA GLY A 112 -11.02 -10.42 -7.50
C GLY A 112 -12.01 -9.42 -8.11
N TRP A 113 -11.89 -8.13 -7.81
CA TRP A 113 -12.78 -7.10 -8.36
C TRP A 113 -12.21 -6.42 -9.59
N LYS A 114 -13.12 -5.96 -10.46
CA LYS A 114 -12.75 -5.07 -11.58
C LYS A 114 -12.53 -3.67 -11.02
N VAL A 115 -11.51 -2.98 -11.53
CA VAL A 115 -11.20 -1.61 -11.15
C VAL A 115 -11.16 -0.76 -12.40
N ARG A 116 -11.46 0.52 -12.29
CA ARG A 116 -11.19 1.52 -13.32
C ARG A 116 -10.60 2.77 -12.70
N TYR A 117 -9.73 3.43 -13.44
CA TYR A 117 -9.28 4.76 -13.05
C TYR A 117 -10.37 5.80 -13.35
N ARG A 118 -10.44 6.77 -12.44
CA ARG A 118 -11.17 8.03 -12.57
C ARG A 118 -10.20 9.15 -12.22
N GLY A 119 -10.69 10.38 -12.19
CA GLY A 119 -9.89 11.54 -11.84
C GLY A 119 -10.27 12.77 -12.63
N TRP A 120 -9.62 13.86 -12.27
CA TRP A 120 -9.75 15.17 -12.88
C TRP A 120 -8.36 15.80 -12.95
N ASP A 121 -8.25 17.01 -13.49
CA ASP A 121 -6.93 17.63 -13.64
C ASP A 121 -6.23 17.77 -12.28
N GLY A 122 -4.98 17.30 -12.21
CA GLY A 122 -4.19 17.26 -10.98
C GLY A 122 -4.53 16.17 -9.97
N HIS A 123 -5.56 15.33 -10.18
CA HIS A 123 -5.93 14.30 -9.21
C HIS A 123 -6.42 12.99 -9.85
N THR A 124 -5.87 11.88 -9.39
CA THR A 124 -6.22 10.53 -9.85
C THR A 124 -6.99 9.82 -8.77
N THR A 125 -8.03 9.09 -9.16
CA THR A 125 -8.86 8.28 -8.27
C THR A 125 -9.18 6.93 -8.92
N ILE A 126 -9.89 6.05 -8.20
CA ILE A 126 -10.40 4.80 -8.78
C ILE A 126 -11.85 4.55 -8.40
N GLU A 127 -12.51 3.72 -9.20
CA GLU A 127 -13.72 3.02 -8.80
C GLU A 127 -13.49 1.51 -8.88
N VAL A 128 -14.08 0.77 -7.96
CA VAL A 128 -14.08 -0.70 -7.93
C VAL A 128 -15.50 -1.22 -8.18
N PHE A 129 -15.65 -2.33 -8.90
CA PHE A 129 -16.93 -2.91 -9.26
C PHE A 129 -17.22 -4.18 -8.47
N TYR A 130 -18.28 -4.13 -7.67
CA TYR A 130 -18.89 -5.27 -6.99
C TYR A 130 -20.39 -5.02 -6.86
N ASP A 131 -21.16 -6.06 -6.56
CA ASP A 131 -22.63 -5.98 -6.39
C ASP A 131 -23.33 -5.20 -7.52
N ASP A 132 -22.87 -5.47 -8.74
CA ASP A 132 -23.35 -4.91 -10.02
C ASP A 132 -23.28 -3.38 -10.16
N ARG A 133 -22.41 -2.71 -9.40
CA ARG A 133 -22.20 -1.26 -9.50
C ARG A 133 -20.75 -0.81 -9.25
N TRP A 134 -20.45 0.45 -9.57
CA TRP A 134 -19.17 1.08 -9.30
C TRP A 134 -19.19 1.84 -7.97
N HIS A 135 -18.10 1.73 -7.21
CA HIS A 135 -17.91 2.36 -5.90
C HIS A 135 -16.64 3.20 -5.89
N TYR A 136 -16.76 4.46 -5.47
CA TYR A 136 -15.66 5.43 -5.44
C TYR A 136 -14.85 5.31 -4.13
N PHE A 137 -13.55 5.14 -4.28
CA PHE A 137 -12.60 5.18 -3.16
C PHE A 137 -11.44 6.11 -3.51
N ASP A 138 -11.08 6.94 -2.55
CA ASP A 138 -9.92 7.81 -2.61
C ASP A 138 -8.99 7.53 -1.44
N VAL A 139 -7.89 6.82 -1.69
CA VAL A 139 -6.90 6.54 -0.64
C VAL A 139 -6.08 7.77 -0.29
N PHE A 140 -5.88 8.66 -1.26
CA PHE A 140 -5.08 9.86 -1.10
C PHE A 140 -5.81 10.92 -0.27
N LEU A 141 -7.06 11.23 -0.64
CA LEU A 141 -7.95 12.11 0.13
C LEU A 141 -8.55 11.41 1.36
N LYS A 142 -8.23 10.13 1.56
CA LYS A 142 -8.66 9.31 2.69
C LYS A 142 -10.20 9.30 2.80
N CYS A 143 -10.91 9.15 1.68
CA CYS A 143 -12.36 9.22 1.68
C CYS A 143 -13.04 8.14 0.84
N TYR A 144 -14.23 7.79 1.30
CA TYR A 144 -15.31 7.14 0.58
C TYR A 144 -16.62 7.73 1.12
N PHE A 145 -17.72 7.55 0.41
CA PHE A 145 -19.01 8.14 0.80
C PHE A 145 -20.10 7.09 0.76
N TRP A 146 -20.83 6.93 1.87
CA TRP A 146 -22.04 6.13 1.86
C TRP A 146 -23.16 6.83 1.09
N THR A 147 -23.97 6.07 0.35
CA THR A 147 -25.25 6.53 -0.17
C THR A 147 -26.13 7.10 0.95
N LYS A 148 -27.11 7.94 0.63
CA LYS A 148 -27.98 8.58 1.63
C LYS A 148 -28.68 7.59 2.56
N ASP A 149 -29.07 6.43 2.03
CA ASP A 149 -29.68 5.35 2.80
C ASP A 149 -28.67 4.46 3.53
N ARG A 150 -27.37 4.75 3.41
CA ARG A 150 -26.24 4.04 4.02
C ARG A 150 -26.18 2.55 3.71
N LYS A 151 -26.76 2.13 2.57
CA LYS A 151 -26.76 0.72 2.19
C LYS A 151 -25.50 0.29 1.46
N THR A 152 -24.80 1.22 0.80
CA THR A 152 -23.57 0.91 0.05
C THR A 152 -22.72 2.15 -0.20
N ILE A 153 -21.47 1.97 -0.63
CA ILE A 153 -20.60 3.06 -1.05
C ILE A 153 -21.06 3.64 -2.40
N ALA A 154 -21.11 4.96 -2.49
CA ALA A 154 -21.46 5.69 -3.70
C ALA A 154 -20.33 5.62 -4.74
N GLY A 155 -20.69 5.50 -6.02
CA GLY A 155 -19.80 5.78 -7.15
C GLY A 155 -19.78 7.26 -7.49
N GLN A 156 -18.87 7.68 -8.38
CA GLN A 156 -18.84 9.08 -8.83
C GLN A 156 -20.08 9.46 -9.64
N ASP A 157 -20.72 8.49 -10.29
CA ASP A 157 -21.95 8.74 -11.06
C ASP A 157 -23.15 9.02 -10.12
N ASP A 158 -23.19 8.40 -8.93
CA ASP A 158 -24.15 8.77 -7.88
C ASP A 158 -23.89 10.19 -7.37
N ILE A 159 -22.63 10.55 -7.14
CA ILE A 159 -22.22 11.89 -6.66
C ILE A 159 -22.57 12.97 -7.70
N ASN A 160 -22.40 12.67 -8.99
CA ASN A 160 -22.77 13.57 -10.06
C ASN A 160 -24.29 13.76 -10.16
N ALA A 161 -25.08 12.70 -9.93
CA ALA A 161 -26.53 12.78 -9.91
C ALA A 161 -27.06 13.52 -8.68
N ASP A 162 -26.40 13.35 -7.52
CA ASP A 162 -26.76 13.99 -6.26
C ASP A 162 -25.52 14.43 -5.47
N PRO A 163 -25.05 15.68 -5.66
CA PRO A 163 -23.88 16.22 -4.97
C PRO A 163 -23.98 16.25 -3.43
N SER A 164 -25.19 16.21 -2.87
CA SER A 164 -25.38 16.18 -1.41
C SER A 164 -24.91 14.87 -0.77
N ILE A 165 -24.68 13.82 -1.56
CA ILE A 165 -23.97 12.62 -1.13
C ILE A 165 -22.59 12.97 -0.57
N VAL A 166 -21.91 13.99 -1.09
CA VAL A 166 -20.61 14.45 -0.58
C VAL A 166 -20.76 15.67 0.30
N MET A 167 -21.55 16.68 -0.12
CA MET A 167 -21.64 17.97 0.58
C MET A 167 -22.20 17.85 2.02
N ASP A 168 -23.13 16.93 2.25
CA ASP A 168 -23.74 16.72 3.57
C ASP A 168 -23.14 15.52 4.33
N ALA A 169 -22.17 14.81 3.73
CA ALA A 169 -21.71 13.51 4.20
C ALA A 169 -21.12 13.54 5.61
N GLU A 170 -20.28 14.53 5.90
CA GLU A 170 -19.62 14.66 7.19
C GLU A 170 -20.64 14.94 8.29
N LYS A 171 -21.49 15.95 8.08
CA LYS A 171 -22.58 16.32 8.99
C LYS A 171 -23.51 15.14 9.28
N GLU A 172 -23.75 14.32 8.26
CA GLU A 172 -24.62 13.15 8.37
C GLU A 172 -23.88 11.88 8.79
N GLY A 173 -22.56 11.89 9.04
CA GLY A 173 -21.79 10.71 9.43
C GLY A 173 -21.74 9.59 8.38
N ARG A 174 -21.67 9.97 7.09
CA ARG A 174 -21.58 9.10 5.90
C ARG A 174 -20.17 9.06 5.28
N VAL A 175 -19.18 9.59 5.99
CA VAL A 175 -17.75 9.57 5.65
C VAL A 175 -17.01 8.51 6.47
N PRO A 176 -15.73 8.19 6.20
CA PRO A 176 -14.99 7.28 7.06
C PRO A 176 -14.85 7.88 8.48
N PRO A 177 -14.96 7.07 9.53
CA PRO A 177 -15.09 7.57 10.91
C PRO A 177 -13.79 8.13 11.50
N THR A 178 -12.62 7.70 11.01
CA THR A 178 -11.32 8.05 11.61
C THR A 178 -10.42 8.86 10.68
N HIS A 179 -10.82 9.03 9.42
CA HIS A 179 -10.01 9.69 8.41
C HIS A 179 -10.92 10.29 7.34
N TYR A 180 -10.83 11.60 7.13
CA TYR A 180 -11.63 12.28 6.13
C TYR A 180 -10.93 13.56 5.66
N LEU A 181 -10.64 13.64 4.35
CA LEU A 181 -10.05 14.76 3.63
C LEU A 181 -8.75 15.30 4.23
N CYS A 182 -7.65 15.04 3.53
CA CYS A 182 -6.36 15.62 3.86
C CYS A 182 -6.14 16.97 3.15
N CYS A 183 -4.95 17.54 3.31
CA CYS A 183 -4.37 18.55 2.44
C CYS A 183 -5.11 19.84 2.04
N GLY A 184 -6.16 20.22 2.77
CA GLY A 184 -6.95 21.41 2.44
C GLY A 184 -7.99 21.14 1.35
N ASP A 185 -8.12 19.88 0.94
CA ASP A 185 -9.21 19.39 0.11
C ASP A 185 -10.54 19.51 0.86
N ASP A 186 -11.60 19.79 0.11
CA ASP A 186 -12.95 19.96 0.64
C ASP A 186 -13.98 19.16 -0.17
N ALA A 187 -15.17 19.02 0.40
CA ALA A 187 -16.30 18.33 -0.21
C ALA A 187 -16.66 18.93 -1.59
N LYS A 188 -16.53 20.25 -1.73
CA LYS A 188 -16.85 20.96 -2.98
C LYS A 188 -15.89 20.59 -4.11
N GLY A 189 -14.59 20.50 -3.81
CA GLY A 189 -13.55 20.12 -4.75
C GLY A 189 -13.76 18.71 -5.29
N ILE A 190 -14.19 17.77 -4.44
CA ILE A 190 -14.56 16.41 -4.87
C ILE A 190 -15.76 16.45 -5.81
N VAL A 191 -16.83 17.17 -5.43
CA VAL A 191 -18.03 17.31 -6.27
C VAL A 191 -17.69 17.91 -7.63
N ASP A 192 -16.91 18.98 -7.66
CA ASP A 192 -16.52 19.62 -8.92
C ASP A 192 -15.58 18.75 -9.76
N GLY A 193 -14.66 18.03 -9.10
CA GLY A 193 -13.83 17.01 -9.71
C GLY A 193 -14.64 15.91 -10.38
N CYS A 194 -15.64 15.34 -9.68
CA CYS A 194 -16.52 14.30 -10.21
C CYS A 194 -17.26 14.75 -11.48
N LYS A 195 -17.68 16.02 -11.58
CA LYS A 195 -18.36 16.58 -12.77
C LYS A 195 -17.49 16.57 -14.01
N THR A 196 -16.18 16.76 -13.84
CA THR A 196 -15.20 16.78 -14.94
C THR A 196 -14.57 15.40 -15.19
N SER A 197 -14.77 14.48 -14.25
CA SER A 197 -14.20 13.14 -14.34
C SER A 197 -14.85 12.29 -15.41
N LYS A 198 -14.03 11.49 -16.10
CA LYS A 198 -14.49 10.50 -17.07
C LYS A 198 -13.95 9.12 -16.69
N PRO A 199 -14.77 8.07 -16.77
CA PRO A 199 -14.27 6.72 -16.55
C PRO A 199 -13.27 6.33 -17.64
N LEU A 200 -12.09 5.87 -17.20
CA LEU A 200 -11.20 5.12 -18.07
C LEU A 200 -11.73 3.69 -18.25
N PRO A 201 -11.27 2.95 -19.28
CA PRO A 201 -11.57 1.53 -19.40
C PRO A 201 -11.26 0.75 -18.13
N ILE A 202 -11.88 -0.43 -17.97
CA ILE A 202 -11.54 -1.37 -16.91
C ILE A 202 -10.03 -1.62 -16.99
N SER A 203 -9.35 -1.46 -15.86
CA SER A 203 -7.90 -1.60 -15.78
C SER A 203 -7.49 -3.05 -16.00
N LYS A 204 -6.31 -3.21 -16.59
CA LYS A 204 -5.58 -4.47 -16.67
C LYS A 204 -4.57 -4.54 -15.54
N HIS A 205 -4.12 -5.73 -15.18
CA HIS A 205 -3.18 -5.92 -14.07
C HIS A 205 -1.88 -5.13 -14.23
N GLU A 206 -1.38 -4.99 -15.45
CA GLU A 206 -0.16 -4.26 -15.78
C GLU A 206 -0.30 -2.73 -15.71
N ASP A 207 -1.52 -2.20 -15.79
CA ASP A 207 -1.78 -0.76 -15.79
C ASP A 207 -1.31 -0.12 -14.49
N GLY A 208 -0.52 0.94 -14.62
CA GLY A 208 0.02 1.72 -13.53
C GLY A 208 -0.06 3.21 -13.80
N TRP A 209 0.37 4.01 -12.83
CA TRP A 209 0.35 5.47 -12.92
C TRP A 209 1.72 6.06 -12.56
N ALA A 210 2.21 6.92 -13.44
CA ALA A 210 3.57 7.47 -13.35
C ALA A 210 4.61 6.36 -13.15
N SER A 211 5.40 6.40 -12.06
CA SER A 211 6.42 5.40 -11.76
C SER A 211 5.91 4.20 -10.96
N VAL A 212 4.63 4.11 -10.62
CA VAL A 212 4.08 2.95 -9.91
C VAL A 212 3.41 2.01 -10.90
N THR A 213 3.87 0.76 -10.95
CA THR A 213 3.30 -0.26 -11.84
C THR A 213 2.15 -1.00 -11.17
N GLY A 214 1.22 -1.58 -11.95
CA GLY A 214 0.09 -2.34 -11.38
C GLY A 214 0.47 -3.67 -10.73
N ARG A 215 1.67 -4.19 -11.01
CA ARG A 215 2.27 -5.39 -10.38
C ARG A 215 3.78 -5.22 -10.23
N ASP A 216 4.37 -5.94 -9.29
CA ASP A 216 5.82 -5.96 -9.10
C ASP A 216 6.53 -6.63 -10.28
N ARG A 217 7.68 -6.07 -10.66
CA ARG A 217 8.51 -6.55 -11.78
C ARG A 217 9.86 -7.00 -11.24
N GLY A 218 9.95 -8.25 -10.80
CA GLY A 218 11.19 -8.85 -10.29
C GLY A 218 11.55 -8.49 -8.84
N TYR A 219 10.67 -7.80 -8.12
CA TYR A 219 10.83 -7.62 -6.68
C TYR A 219 10.46 -8.90 -5.93
N ASN A 220 11.33 -9.33 -5.01
CA ASN A 220 11.08 -10.41 -4.07
C ASN A 220 11.13 -9.84 -2.65
N ALA A 221 10.11 -10.18 -1.85
CA ALA A 221 9.95 -9.72 -0.48
C ALA A 221 10.69 -10.61 0.54
N GLN A 222 11.32 -11.70 0.08
CA GLN A 222 12.13 -12.61 0.90
C GLN A 222 13.45 -11.96 1.31
N LEU A 223 13.78 -12.13 2.59
CA LEU A 223 15.10 -11.82 3.09
C LEU A 223 16.05 -13.00 2.80
N MET A 224 17.21 -12.71 2.22
CA MET A 224 18.30 -13.67 2.08
C MET A 224 19.40 -13.32 3.08
N LEU A 225 19.74 -14.28 3.95
CA LEU A 225 20.86 -14.14 4.88
C LEU A 225 22.02 -15.01 4.40
N PRO A 226 23.14 -14.39 3.95
CA PRO A 226 24.35 -15.13 3.62
C PRO A 226 24.89 -15.93 4.81
N PRO A 227 25.68 -16.99 4.59
CA PRO A 227 26.35 -17.70 5.67
C PRO A 227 27.14 -16.75 6.58
N GLY A 228 26.89 -16.82 7.90
CA GLY A 228 27.50 -15.94 8.90
C GLY A 228 26.81 -14.59 9.10
N ALA A 229 25.80 -14.24 8.29
CA ALA A 229 25.00 -13.04 8.51
C ALA A 229 24.02 -13.23 9.67
N THR A 230 23.71 -12.15 10.40
CA THR A 230 22.69 -12.13 11.44
C THR A 230 21.74 -10.96 11.20
N LEU A 231 20.44 -11.24 11.17
CA LEU A 231 19.42 -10.18 11.27
C LEU A 231 19.11 -9.94 12.75
N LYS A 232 19.36 -8.72 13.23
CA LYS A 232 18.89 -8.26 14.54
C LYS A 232 17.83 -7.20 14.33
N LEU A 233 16.58 -7.52 14.70
CA LEU A 233 15.48 -6.55 14.72
C LEU A 233 15.49 -5.86 16.09
N GLU A 234 16.33 -4.84 16.22
CA GLU A 234 16.41 -4.05 17.44
C GLU A 234 15.44 -2.87 17.35
N TRP A 235 14.31 -2.97 18.05
CA TRP A 235 13.44 -1.82 18.31
C TRP A 235 14.02 -1.01 19.47
N LYS A 236 15.10 -0.28 19.19
CA LYS A 236 15.55 0.79 20.07
C LYS A 236 14.92 2.08 19.56
N GLY A 237 13.82 2.49 20.18
CA GLY A 237 13.20 3.78 19.91
C GLY A 237 14.16 4.88 20.32
N ASP A 238 14.98 5.36 19.38
CA ASP A 238 15.80 6.54 19.62
C ASP A 238 14.91 7.77 19.41
N ALA A 239 14.47 8.37 20.51
CA ALA A 239 13.72 9.61 20.49
C ALA A 239 14.53 10.70 19.76
N GLY A 240 13.88 11.42 18.83
CA GLY A 240 14.54 12.49 18.07
C GLY A 240 15.35 12.03 16.86
N GLN A 241 15.28 10.75 16.45
CA GLN A 241 15.76 10.35 15.13
C GLN A 241 14.86 10.95 14.04
N ILE A 242 15.28 12.11 13.52
CA ILE A 242 14.81 12.63 12.25
C ILE A 242 15.72 12.00 11.20
N ALA A 243 15.17 11.24 10.25
CA ALA A 243 15.93 10.61 9.17
C ALA A 243 16.73 11.64 8.32
N VAL A 244 16.41 12.93 8.47
CA VAL A 244 17.15 14.05 7.86
C VAL A 244 17.03 15.26 8.79
N ASN A 245 18.06 16.09 8.94
CA ASN A 245 18.00 17.22 9.87
C ASN A 245 17.08 18.34 9.35
N GLY A 246 15.86 18.47 9.88
CA GLY A 246 14.93 19.56 9.57
C GLY A 246 13.45 19.17 9.75
N GLN A 247 12.57 20.17 9.87
CA GLN A 247 11.13 19.96 10.03
C GLN A 247 10.56 19.24 8.80
N GLY A 248 9.83 18.14 9.02
CA GLY A 248 9.05 17.46 7.99
C GLY A 248 8.16 18.45 7.25
N ARG A 249 8.35 18.58 5.93
CA ARG A 249 7.54 19.46 5.07
C ARG A 249 6.48 18.63 4.37
N HIS A 250 5.29 18.62 4.95
CA HIS A 250 4.06 18.33 4.21
C HIS A 250 3.81 19.47 3.22
N THR A 251 3.26 19.18 2.03
CA THR A 251 2.80 20.25 1.12
C THR A 251 1.56 20.98 1.65
N CYS A 252 0.95 20.48 2.74
CA CYS A 252 -0.40 20.85 3.13
C CYS A 252 -0.66 20.97 4.66
N GLY A 253 0.40 21.13 5.47
CA GLY A 253 0.29 21.33 6.93
C GLY A 253 0.06 20.06 7.76
N ASN A 254 0.27 20.16 9.09
CA ASN A 254 0.39 19.02 10.02
C ASN A 254 -0.98 18.46 10.50
N LYS A 255 -2.09 18.75 9.82
CA LYS A 255 -3.44 18.50 10.34
C LYS A 255 -3.80 17.01 10.50
N ASP A 256 -2.97 16.11 9.99
CA ASP A 256 -3.35 14.73 9.74
C ASP A 256 -2.62 13.65 10.57
N PHE A 257 -1.67 13.98 11.46
CA PHE A 257 -0.67 12.94 11.81
C PHE A 257 -0.06 12.84 13.22
N ARG A 258 -0.54 13.50 14.29
CA ARG A 258 0.19 13.41 15.58
C ARG A 258 -0.51 12.80 16.79
N SER A 259 -1.79 12.45 16.72
CA SER A 259 -2.49 12.04 17.95
C SER A 259 -3.75 11.19 17.75
N ASP A 260 -3.80 10.35 16.71
CA ASP A 260 -4.84 9.32 16.64
C ASP A 260 -4.41 8.10 17.50
N MET A 261 -5.13 7.88 18.61
CA MET A 261 -4.90 6.79 19.54
C MET A 261 -5.16 5.39 18.93
N ALA A 262 -5.92 5.28 17.84
CA ALA A 262 -6.20 4.04 17.14
C ALA A 262 -5.10 3.65 16.13
N LEU A 263 -4.30 4.63 15.66
CA LEU A 263 -3.23 4.40 14.68
C LEU A 263 -1.89 4.00 15.29
N GLY A 264 -1.68 4.27 16.59
CA GLY A 264 -0.36 4.16 17.20
C GLY A 264 0.61 5.21 16.63
N PRO A 265 1.88 5.23 17.07
CA PRO A 265 2.86 6.16 16.52
C PRO A 265 3.06 5.88 15.03
N VAL A 266 2.54 6.76 14.17
CA VAL A 266 2.93 6.78 12.76
C VAL A 266 4.43 7.12 12.76
N LEU A 267 5.25 6.17 12.31
CA LEU A 267 6.68 6.36 12.06
C LEU A 267 6.83 7.27 10.82
N GLU A 268 6.58 8.56 11.00
CA GLU A 268 6.88 9.56 9.97
C GLU A 268 8.39 9.76 9.90
N HIS A 269 9.05 9.13 8.93
CA HIS A 269 10.46 9.39 8.64
C HIS A 269 10.59 10.61 7.72
N TYR A 270 10.60 11.86 8.24
CA TYR A 270 10.95 13.02 7.41
C TYR A 270 11.85 14.07 8.02
N GLY A 271 12.89 14.39 7.25
CA GLY A 271 13.48 15.72 7.14
C GLY A 271 13.69 16.14 5.66
N PRO A 272 14.47 17.20 5.37
CA PRO A 272 14.37 17.96 4.12
C PRO A 272 14.91 17.28 2.86
N ARG A 273 14.27 17.65 1.73
CA ARG A 273 14.58 17.25 0.37
C ARG A 273 15.78 18.04 -0.15
N ASN A 274 16.86 17.33 -0.46
CA ASN A 274 17.78 17.62 -1.56
C ASN A 274 18.54 16.33 -1.76
N HIS A 275 18.27 15.59 -2.83
CA HIS A 275 19.24 14.82 -3.63
C HIS A 275 18.51 14.07 -4.75
N SER A 276 18.92 14.41 -5.97
CA SER A 276 19.09 13.51 -7.11
C SER A 276 19.82 12.22 -6.75
#